data_AF-A0A538PJ48-F1
#
_entry.id   AF-A0A538PJ48-F1
#
_cell.length_a   1.000
_cell.length_b   1.000
_cell.length_c   1.000
_cell.angle_alpha   90.00
_cell.angle_beta   90.00
_cell.angle_gamma   90.00
#
_symmetry.space_group_name_H-M   'P 1'
#
loop_
_entity.id
_entity.type
_entity.pdbx_description
1 polymer ?
#
loop_
_entity_poly.entity_id
_entity_poly.type
_entity_poly.pdbx_seq_one_letter_code
_entity_poly.pdbx_strand_id
1 'polypeptide(L)' 'MHLPTDSDTATWMLERGIAVADEDTMSRAIHDVYCGITADHEHPSEKDHQQAQALIAALQKHAVSDAPA' A
#
# COMPACT_ATOMS: atom_id res chain seq x y z
N MET A 1 19.23 19.56 9.67
CA MET A 1 18.14 19.04 8.81
C MET A 1 16.86 19.16 9.60
N HIS A 2 15.93 20.01 9.16
CA HIS A 2 14.61 20.16 9.78
C HIS A 2 13.69 19.17 9.07
N LEU A 3 13.31 18.09 9.74
CA LEU A 3 12.32 17.15 9.19
C LEU A 3 10.92 17.78 9.38
N PRO A 4 10.04 17.72 8.36
CA PRO A 4 8.67 18.21 8.49
C PRO A 4 7.92 17.44 9.59
N THR A 5 6.91 18.06 10.20
CA THR A 5 6.05 17.45 11.23
C THR A 5 5.38 16.14 10.79
N ASP A 6 5.35 15.87 9.47
CA ASP A 6 4.86 14.61 8.87
C ASP A 6 5.86 13.44 8.97
N SER A 7 7.09 13.71 9.41
CA SER A 7 8.16 12.72 9.64
C SER A 7 7.77 11.66 10.67
N ASP A 8 7.02 12.05 11.70
CA ASP A 8 6.64 11.16 12.80
C ASP A 8 5.65 10.10 12.32
N THR A 9 4.72 10.45 11.42
CA THR A 9 3.75 9.52 10.85
C THR A 9 4.42 8.48 9.96
N ALA A 10 5.33 8.91 9.06
CA ALA A 10 6.05 7.99 8.18
C ALA A 10 6.96 7.04 8.97
N THR A 11 7.63 7.54 10.00
CA THR A 11 8.49 6.74 10.89
C THR A 11 7.66 5.76 11.73
N TRP A 12 6.55 6.22 12.30
CA TRP A 12 5.59 5.38 13.04
C TRP A 12 5.00 4.25 12.19
N MET A 13 4.73 4.51 10.91
CA MET A 13 4.25 3.51 9.95
C MET A 13 5.32 2.45 9.69
N LEU A 14 6.57 2.87 9.43
CA LEU A 14 7.70 1.96 9.24
C LEU A 14 7.99 1.11 10.48
N GLU A 15 7.98 1.71 11.67
CA GLU A 15 8.23 1.03 12.95
C GLU A 15 7.15 0.01 13.32
N ARG A 16 5.91 0.23 12.87
CA ARG A 16 4.79 -0.71 13.06
C ARG A 16 4.67 -1.75 11.95
N GLY A 17 5.62 -1.79 11.00
CA GLY A 17 5.58 -2.70 9.85
C GLY A 17 4.49 -2.36 8.83
N ILE A 18 3.92 -1.16 8.91
CA ILE A 18 2.98 -0.64 7.92
C ILE A 18 3.81 -0.12 6.75
N ALA A 19 4.14 -1.03 5.83
CA ALA A 19 4.61 -0.64 4.52
C ALA A 19 3.44 0.06 3.81
N VAL A 20 3.49 1.40 3.72
CA VAL A 20 2.65 2.13 2.77
C VAL A 20 3.19 1.79 1.39
N ALA A 21 2.73 0.68 0.83
CA ALA A 21 2.96 0.39 -0.56
C ALA A 21 2.13 1.41 -1.36
N ASP A 22 2.82 2.22 -2.16
CA ASP A 22 2.17 2.99 -3.22
C ASP A 22 1.37 2.06 -4.15
N GLU A 23 0.49 2.65 -4.95
CA GLU A 23 -0.38 1.90 -5.86
C GLU A 23 0.41 0.95 -6.76
N ASP A 24 1.57 1.38 -7.25
CA ASP A 24 2.41 0.58 -8.16
C ASP A 24 2.99 -0.66 -7.48
N THR A 25 3.42 -0.52 -6.22
CA THR A 25 3.92 -1.63 -5.42
C THR A 25 2.78 -2.60 -5.09
N MET A 26 1.60 -2.08 -4.74
CA MET A 26 0.44 -2.90 -4.44
C MET A 26 -0.10 -3.61 -5.68
N SER A 27 -0.16 -2.96 -6.84
CA SER A 27 -0.66 -3.57 -8.07
C SER A 27 0.24 -4.71 -8.53
N ARG A 28 1.56 -4.57 -8.41
CA ARG A 28 2.53 -5.66 -8.64
C ARG A 28 2.34 -6.83 -7.67
N ALA A 29 2.19 -6.55 -6.38
CA ALA A 29 1.96 -7.61 -5.39
C ALA A 29 0.63 -8.36 -5.64
N ILE A 30 -0.43 -7.64 -6.00
CA ILE A 30 -1.72 -8.23 -6.37
C ILE A 30 -1.56 -9.10 -7.62
N HIS A 31 -0.86 -8.59 -8.63
CA HIS A 31 -0.56 -9.32 -9.85
C HIS A 31 0.19 -10.63 -9.56
N ASP A 32 1.25 -10.57 -8.76
CA ASP A 32 2.05 -11.75 -8.39
C ASP A 32 1.23 -12.81 -7.64
N VAL A 33 0.25 -12.40 -6.82
CA VAL A 33 -0.64 -13.31 -6.10
C VAL A 33 -1.63 -14.00 -7.05
N TYR A 34 -2.22 -13.24 -7.98
CA TYR A 34 -3.27 -13.78 -8.87
C TYR A 34 -2.71 -14.53 -10.07
N CYS A 35 -1.64 -14.04 -10.67
CA CYS A 35 -1.02 -14.61 -11.86
C CYS A 35 0.12 -15.57 -11.52
N GLY A 36 0.64 -15.50 -10.28
CA GLY A 36 1.81 -16.23 -9.81
C GLY A 36 3.09 -15.45 -10.08
N ILE A 37 4.05 -15.51 -9.14
CA ILE A 37 5.33 -14.78 -9.22
C ILE A 37 6.21 -15.17 -10.43
N THR A 38 5.84 -16.22 -11.16
CA THR A 38 6.51 -16.72 -12.37
C THR A 38 5.68 -16.53 -13.65
N ALA A 39 4.62 -15.71 -13.60
CA ALA A 39 3.76 -15.44 -14.74
C ALA A 39 4.51 -14.75 -15.89
N ASP A 40 4.23 -15.18 -17.12
CA ASP A 40 4.79 -14.67 -18.39
C ASP A 40 4.08 -13.40 -18.90
N HIS A 41 3.77 -12.48 -18.00
CA HIS A 41 3.28 -11.16 -18.37
C HIS A 41 3.87 -10.15 -17.41
N GLU A 42 4.63 -9.20 -17.97
CA GLU A 42 5.64 -8.44 -17.23
C GLU A 42 5.06 -7.26 -16.40
N HIS A 43 3.77 -6.96 -16.53
CA HIS A 43 3.17 -5.74 -15.98
C HIS A 43 1.80 -5.98 -15.34
N PRO A 44 1.48 -5.27 -14.24
CA PRO A 44 0.14 -5.27 -13.65
C PRO A 44 -0.93 -4.87 -14.67
N SER A 45 -2.09 -5.50 -14.58
CA SER A 45 -3.27 -5.15 -15.37
C SER A 45 -4.01 -3.96 -14.77
N GLU A 46 -4.90 -3.34 -15.55
CA GLU A 46 -5.78 -2.27 -15.05
C GLU A 46 -6.60 -2.73 -13.83
N LYS A 47 -7.01 -4.00 -13.80
CA LYS A 47 -7.71 -4.59 -12.66
C LYS A 47 -6.83 -4.59 -11.40
N ASP A 48 -5.55 -4.92 -11.52
CA ASP A 48 -4.61 -4.95 -10.39
C ASP A 48 -4.41 -3.54 -9.81
N HIS A 49 -4.34 -2.52 -10.68
CA HIS A 49 -4.33 -1.11 -10.28
C HIS A 49 -5.60 -0.68 -9.53
N GLN A 50 -6.78 -1.00 -10.08
CA GLN A 50 -8.05 -0.69 -9.42
C GLN A 50 -8.19 -1.38 -8.05
N GLN A 51 -7.71 -2.62 -7.94
CA GLN A 51 -7.73 -3.36 -6.67
C GLN A 51 -6.73 -2.77 -5.67
N ALA A 52 -5.56 -2.31 -6.10
CA ALA A 52 -4.60 -1.58 -5.26
C ALA A 52 -5.22 -0.30 -4.68
N GLN A 53 -5.88 0.51 -5.53
CA GLN A 53 -6.56 1.73 -5.10
C GLN A 53 -7.67 1.44 -4.08
N ALA A 54 -8.50 0.42 -4.32
CA ALA A 54 -9.56 0.02 -3.41
C ALA A 54 -9.02 -0.47 -2.06
N LEU A 55 -7.91 -1.23 -2.08
CA LEU A 55 -7.25 -1.70 -0.86
C LEU A 55 -6.68 -0.55 -0.04
N ILE A 56 -5.97 0.40 -0.67
CA ILE A 56 -5.45 1.60 -0.01
C ILE A 56 -6.59 2.40 0.63
N ALA A 57 -7.69 2.62 -0.10
CA ALA A 57 -8.85 3.34 0.43
C ALA A 57 -9.50 2.61 1.63
N ALA A 58 -9.60 1.28 1.57
CA ALA A 58 -10.12 0.48 2.68
C ALA A 58 -9.20 0.57 3.92
N LEU A 59 -7.88 0.45 3.72
CA LEU A 59 -6.91 0.59 4.80
C LEU A 59 -6.99 1.97 5.46
N GLN A 60 -7.08 3.04 4.67
CA GLN A 60 -7.26 4.41 5.19
C GLN A 60 -8.54 4.55 6.01
N LYS A 61 -9.66 4.02 5.51
CA LYS A 61 -10.95 4.04 6.23
C LYS A 61 -10.85 3.35 7.59
N HIS A 62 -10.19 2.18 7.65
CA HIS A 62 -10.07 1.42 8.90
C HIS A 62 -9.00 1.97 9.85
N ALA A 63 -7.87 2.48 9.33
CA ALA A 63 -6.82 3.10 10.14
C ALA A 63 -7.30 4.37 10.86
N VAL A 64 -8.15 5.19 10.21
CA VAL A 64 -8.78 6.36 10.83
C VAL A 64 -9.84 5.96 11.87
N SER A 65 -10.49 4.80 11.70
CA SER A 65 -11.52 4.32 12.62
C SER A 65 -10.94 3.75 13.93
N ASP A 66 -9.70 3.26 13.91
CA ASP A 66 -9.01 2.64 15.07
C ASP A 66 -8.01 3.57 15.78
N ALA A 67 -7.91 4.85 15.38
CA ALA A 67 -7.05 5.82 16.05
C ALA A 67 -7.66 6.22 17.42
N PRO A 68 -6.95 6.05 18.54
CA PRO A 68 -7.45 6.48 19.85
C PRO A 68 -7.58 8.01 19.89
N ALA A 69 -8.68 8.48 20.50
CA ALA A 69 -9.03 9.89 20.65
C ALA A 69 -8.04 10.69 21.52
#